data_AF-A0A221KFA1-F1
#
_entry.id   AF-A0A221KFA1-F1
#
_cell.length_a   1.000
_cell.length_b   1.000
_cell.length_c   1.000
_cell.angle_alpha   90.00
_cell.angle_beta   90.00
_cell.angle_gamma   90.00
#
_symmetry.space_group_name_H-M   'P 1'
#
loop_
_entity.id
_entity.type
_entity.pdbx_description
1 polymer ?
#
loop_
_entity_poly.entity_id
_entity_poly.type
_entity_poly.pdbx_seq_one_letter_code
_entity_poly.pdbx_strand_id
1 'polypeptide(L)'
;MPEEVGPFHLNDYVAYVQEFIRHIGPEVNTISVCQPTVPVLAAISVMATHGEFTPRTMTMMGGPIDARRTPTAVNDLAMNKSHSWFENNVIYRVPPNFPGAGRRVYPGFMQHTGFVAMNPDRHVNSHYDYFLDLIRGDDDSAEAHRQFYDEYNAVLDMPADYYLETIKAVFQDFSLPSGTWDFNGTLVNPADIKTTALLTVEGELDDISGTGQTRAAHDLCAQIPEDRKFHYDVEGAGHYGIFSGRRWREKVYPQIRDFIKQHNQPAQPQA
;
A
#
# COMPACT_ATOMS: atom_id res chain seq x y z
N MET A 1 -20.08 -0.88 7.41
CA MET A 1 -20.12 -2.10 8.25
C MET A 1 -21.10 -1.89 9.40
N PRO A 2 -22.02 -2.83 9.69
CA PRO A 2 -22.91 -2.76 10.85
C PRO A 2 -22.13 -2.63 12.17
N GLU A 3 -22.72 -2.02 13.20
CA GLU A 3 -22.06 -1.84 14.51
C GLU A 3 -21.73 -3.20 15.16
N GLU A 4 -22.60 -4.20 14.99
CA GLU A 4 -22.41 -5.54 15.58
C GLU A 4 -21.16 -6.29 15.10
N VAL A 5 -20.55 -5.91 13.98
CA VAL A 5 -19.34 -6.56 13.45
C VAL A 5 -18.08 -6.13 14.23
N GLY A 6 -18.20 -5.14 15.14
CA GLY A 6 -17.08 -4.64 15.92
C GLY A 6 -16.18 -3.66 15.14
N PRO A 7 -15.10 -3.17 15.77
CA PRO A 7 -14.14 -2.26 15.12
C PRO A 7 -13.33 -3.00 14.05
N PHE A 8 -12.55 -2.22 13.30
CA PHE A 8 -11.56 -2.76 12.36
C PHE A 8 -10.28 -1.94 12.53
N HIS A 9 -9.23 -2.64 12.95
CA HIS A 9 -7.91 -2.16 13.30
C HIS A 9 -6.90 -2.48 12.19
N LEU A 10 -5.72 -1.89 12.26
CA LEU A 10 -4.63 -2.22 11.33
C LEU A 10 -4.20 -3.69 11.45
N ASN A 11 -4.16 -4.22 12.67
CA ASN A 11 -3.88 -5.64 12.89
C ASN A 11 -5.00 -6.55 12.36
N ASP A 12 -6.26 -6.09 12.30
CA ASP A 12 -7.33 -6.88 11.67
C ASP A 12 -7.10 -7.02 10.16
N TYR A 13 -6.58 -5.98 9.48
CA TYR A 13 -6.15 -6.08 8.09
C TYR A 13 -5.08 -7.16 7.91
N VAL A 14 -4.06 -7.14 8.79
CA VAL A 14 -2.97 -8.14 8.77
C VAL A 14 -3.53 -9.55 8.94
N ALA A 15 -4.40 -9.77 9.93
CA ALA A 15 -5.04 -11.06 10.16
C ALA A 15 -5.88 -11.52 8.96
N TYR A 16 -6.60 -10.60 8.33
CA TYR A 16 -7.45 -10.89 7.18
C TYR A 16 -6.62 -11.27 5.93
N VAL A 17 -5.47 -10.64 5.72
CA VAL A 17 -4.52 -11.05 4.67
C VAL A 17 -4.02 -12.48 4.93
N GLN A 18 -3.67 -12.82 6.18
CA GLN A 18 -3.26 -14.19 6.50
C GLN A 18 -4.38 -15.20 6.25
N GLU A 19 -5.64 -14.86 6.55
CA GLU A 19 -6.79 -15.71 6.25
C GLU A 19 -6.91 -15.99 4.75
N PHE A 20 -6.81 -14.97 3.89
CA PHE A 20 -6.83 -15.17 2.44
C PHE A 20 -5.66 -16.01 1.92
N ILE A 21 -4.44 -15.77 2.43
CA ILE A 21 -3.27 -16.57 2.06
C ILE A 21 -3.49 -18.04 2.44
N ARG A 22 -3.97 -18.30 3.66
CA ARG A 22 -4.29 -19.65 4.14
C ARG A 22 -5.40 -20.32 3.31
N HIS A 23 -6.43 -19.56 2.95
CA HIS A 23 -7.57 -20.05 2.16
C HIS A 23 -7.17 -20.43 0.73
N ILE A 24 -6.35 -19.61 0.06
CA ILE A 24 -5.89 -19.88 -1.31
C ILE A 24 -4.85 -21.01 -1.32
N GLY A 25 -4.01 -21.08 -0.28
CA GLY A 25 -3.05 -22.17 -0.08
C GLY A 25 -1.61 -21.83 -0.49
N PRO A 26 -0.69 -22.81 -0.40
CA PRO A 26 0.76 -22.60 -0.50
C PRO A 26 1.27 -22.12 -1.86
N GLU A 27 0.44 -22.22 -2.89
CA GLU A 27 0.77 -21.81 -4.26
C GLU A 27 0.41 -20.34 -4.54
N VAL A 28 -0.11 -19.62 -3.55
CA VAL A 28 -0.57 -18.24 -3.72
C VAL A 28 0.58 -17.29 -4.08
N ASN A 29 0.26 -16.30 -4.90
CA ASN A 29 1.12 -15.17 -5.23
C ASN A 29 0.41 -13.90 -4.75
N THR A 30 1.13 -12.99 -4.12
CA THR A 30 0.55 -11.74 -3.60
C THR A 30 1.03 -10.53 -4.40
N ILE A 31 0.11 -9.60 -4.64
CA ILE A 31 0.39 -8.28 -5.21
C ILE A 31 -0.26 -7.25 -4.29
N SER A 32 0.51 -6.26 -3.88
CA SER A 32 0.08 -5.17 -2.99
C SER A 32 0.47 -3.83 -3.60
N VAL A 33 -0.44 -2.86 -3.57
CA VAL A 33 -0.34 -1.61 -4.31
C VAL A 33 -0.68 -0.44 -3.40
N CYS A 34 0.23 0.52 -3.23
CA CYS A 34 0.09 1.66 -2.32
C CYS A 34 0.04 1.23 -0.84
N GLN A 35 -0.91 1.74 -0.05
CA GLN A 35 -1.02 1.53 1.39
C GLN A 35 -0.95 0.04 1.86
N PRO A 36 -1.59 -0.94 1.19
CA PRO A 36 -1.56 -2.35 1.57
C PRO A 36 -0.18 -3.02 1.57
N THR A 37 0.87 -2.43 0.95
CA THR A 37 2.20 -3.08 0.95
C THR A 37 2.71 -3.34 2.36
N VAL A 38 2.45 -2.42 3.29
CA VAL A 38 2.86 -2.47 4.68
C VAL A 38 2.16 -3.61 5.46
N PRO A 39 0.81 -3.66 5.56
CA PRO A 39 0.13 -4.76 6.26
C PRO A 39 0.29 -6.12 5.54
N VAL A 40 0.47 -6.16 4.22
CA VAL A 40 0.75 -7.44 3.51
C VAL A 40 2.14 -7.97 3.86
N LEU A 41 3.17 -7.11 3.89
CA LEU A 41 4.50 -7.53 4.35
C LEU A 41 4.42 -8.00 5.82
N ALA A 42 3.70 -7.27 6.68
CA ALA A 42 3.54 -7.66 8.07
C ALA A 42 2.89 -9.05 8.22
N ALA A 43 1.82 -9.31 7.46
CA ALA A 43 1.11 -10.59 7.46
C ALA A 43 2.03 -11.77 7.09
N ILE A 44 2.76 -11.63 5.98
CA ILE A 44 3.68 -12.67 5.48
C ILE A 44 4.86 -12.87 6.44
N SER A 45 5.36 -11.79 7.06
CA SER A 45 6.42 -11.85 8.06
C SER A 45 5.99 -12.69 9.26
N VAL A 46 4.81 -12.41 9.83
CA VAL A 46 4.28 -13.17 10.98
C VAL A 46 4.05 -14.64 10.62
N MET A 47 3.50 -14.93 9.43
CA MET A 47 3.34 -16.31 8.95
C MET A 47 4.70 -17.03 8.89
N ALA A 48 5.74 -16.35 8.38
CA ALA A 48 7.09 -16.89 8.34
C ALA A 48 7.67 -17.14 9.75
N THR A 49 7.48 -16.21 10.69
CA THR A 49 7.89 -16.33 12.09
C THR A 49 7.25 -17.56 12.75
N HIS A 50 5.98 -17.86 12.44
CA HIS A 50 5.27 -19.03 12.95
C HIS A 50 5.59 -20.34 12.21
N GLY A 51 6.47 -20.30 11.20
CA GLY A 51 6.84 -21.47 10.40
C GLY A 51 5.73 -21.96 9.47
N GLU A 52 4.75 -21.11 9.15
CA GLU A 52 3.73 -21.39 8.16
C GLU A 52 4.30 -21.29 6.74
N PHE A 53 3.56 -21.82 5.76
CA PHE A 53 3.91 -21.56 4.37
C PHE A 53 3.78 -20.06 4.06
N THR A 54 4.62 -19.56 3.17
CA THR A 54 4.57 -18.18 2.68
C THR A 54 4.27 -18.17 1.18
N PRO A 55 3.75 -17.07 0.60
CA PRO A 55 3.47 -16.98 -0.82
C PRO A 55 4.69 -17.31 -1.69
N ARG A 56 4.47 -17.87 -2.88
CA ARG A 56 5.54 -18.14 -3.86
C ARG A 56 6.26 -16.87 -4.26
N THR A 57 5.46 -15.84 -4.58
CA THR A 57 5.95 -14.49 -4.87
C THR A 57 5.19 -13.45 -4.07
N MET A 58 5.86 -12.36 -3.74
CA MET A 58 5.33 -11.17 -3.12
C MET A 58 5.76 -9.95 -3.92
N THR A 59 4.78 -9.29 -4.56
CA THR A 59 4.98 -8.05 -5.32
C THR A 59 4.46 -6.87 -4.51
N MET A 60 5.28 -5.83 -4.37
CA MET A 60 4.94 -4.58 -3.67
C MET A 60 5.13 -3.39 -4.60
N MET A 61 4.15 -2.52 -4.71
CA MET A 61 4.14 -1.46 -5.71
C MET A 61 3.80 -0.12 -5.06
N GLY A 62 4.71 0.85 -5.15
CA GLY A 62 4.52 2.24 -4.73
C GLY A 62 3.94 2.40 -3.32
N GLY A 63 4.43 1.65 -2.34
CA GLY A 63 3.90 1.70 -0.98
C GLY A 63 4.94 2.10 0.08
N PRO A 64 4.49 2.69 1.20
CA PRO A 64 5.37 3.33 2.18
C PRO A 64 6.02 2.34 3.16
N ILE A 65 6.78 1.36 2.67
CA ILE A 65 7.46 0.35 3.53
C ILE A 65 8.42 1.02 4.50
N ASP A 66 9.21 1.99 4.02
CA ASP A 66 9.99 2.89 4.87
C ASP A 66 9.76 4.35 4.48
N ALA A 67 8.71 4.93 5.05
CA ALA A 67 8.30 6.32 4.89
C ALA A 67 9.35 7.38 5.31
N ARG A 68 10.49 6.97 5.89
CA ARG A 68 11.61 7.88 6.20
C ARG A 68 12.48 8.17 4.98
N ARG A 69 12.43 7.31 3.95
CA ARG A 69 13.19 7.47 2.71
C ARG A 69 12.46 8.44 1.79
N THR A 70 13.17 9.45 1.30
CA THR A 70 12.64 10.46 0.37
C THR A 70 11.23 10.95 0.76
N PRO A 71 11.07 11.64 1.91
CA PRO A 71 9.74 12.05 2.38
C PRO A 71 9.01 12.92 1.35
N THR A 72 7.71 12.66 1.19
CA THR A 72 6.79 13.41 0.34
C THR A 72 5.88 14.32 1.17
N ALA A 73 5.02 15.10 0.52
CA ALA A 73 4.03 15.93 1.23
C ALA A 73 3.10 15.12 2.16
N VAL A 74 2.85 13.85 1.81
CA VAL A 74 2.09 12.92 2.66
C VAL A 74 2.83 12.65 3.97
N ASN A 75 4.13 12.40 3.89
CA ASN A 75 4.99 12.21 5.06
C ASN A 75 5.02 13.46 5.94
N ASP A 76 5.17 14.63 5.33
CA ASP A 76 5.21 15.91 6.04
C ASP A 76 3.91 16.20 6.80
N LEU A 77 2.75 15.92 6.20
CA LEU A 77 1.47 16.08 6.90
C LEU A 77 1.39 15.18 8.13
N ALA A 78 1.76 13.91 7.99
CA ALA A 78 1.73 12.94 9.08
C ALA A 78 2.69 13.30 10.22
N MET A 79 3.87 13.82 9.91
CA MET A 79 4.90 14.17 10.88
C MET A 79 4.64 15.50 11.59
N ASN A 80 4.03 16.48 10.90
CA ASN A 80 3.80 17.81 11.46
C ASN A 80 2.52 17.95 12.30
N LYS A 81 1.67 16.91 12.33
CA LYS A 81 0.42 16.89 13.10
C LYS A 81 0.47 15.82 14.18
N SER A 82 0.03 16.16 15.39
CA SER A 82 -0.08 15.18 16.46
C SER A 82 -1.17 14.14 16.14
N HIS A 83 -1.07 12.95 16.73
CA HIS A 83 -2.13 11.94 16.63
C HIS A 83 -3.50 12.48 17.08
N SER A 84 -3.52 13.25 18.18
CA SER A 84 -4.73 13.94 18.65
C SER A 84 -5.28 14.97 17.67
N TRP A 85 -4.43 15.57 16.83
CA TRP A 85 -4.90 16.46 15.78
C TRP A 85 -5.71 15.68 14.74
N PHE A 86 -5.21 14.53 14.27
CA PHE A 86 -5.96 13.68 13.34
C PHE A 86 -7.28 13.22 13.95
N GLU A 87 -7.25 12.73 15.19
CA GLU A 87 -8.45 12.25 15.88
C GLU A 87 -9.55 13.32 15.96
N ASN A 88 -9.19 14.58 16.22
CA ASN A 88 -10.15 15.65 16.42
C ASN A 88 -10.52 16.42 15.15
N ASN A 89 -9.73 16.34 14.08
CA ASN A 89 -9.94 17.16 12.88
C ASN A 89 -10.39 16.36 11.66
N VAL A 90 -10.11 15.05 11.59
CA VAL A 90 -10.45 14.25 10.40
C VAL A 90 -11.39 13.09 10.65
N ILE A 91 -11.70 12.78 11.92
CA ILE A 91 -12.62 11.69 12.26
C ILE A 91 -14.03 12.22 12.49
N TYR A 92 -15.00 11.62 11.80
CA TYR A 92 -16.42 11.97 11.87
C TYR A 92 -17.26 10.75 12.24
N ARG A 93 -18.53 11.00 12.59
CA ARG A 93 -19.50 9.93 12.83
C ARG A 93 -20.40 9.74 11.63
N VAL A 94 -20.65 8.48 11.28
CA VAL A 94 -21.62 8.13 10.23
C VAL A 94 -23.00 8.69 10.60
N PRO A 95 -23.69 9.42 9.70
CA PRO A 95 -24.99 10.00 10.00
C PRO A 95 -26.10 8.95 10.26
N PRO A 96 -27.17 9.30 10.98
CA PRO A 96 -28.23 8.36 11.40
C PRO A 96 -28.97 7.63 10.27
N ASN A 97 -28.96 8.20 9.07
CA ASN A 97 -29.68 7.68 7.90
C ASN A 97 -28.88 6.64 7.10
N PHE A 98 -27.68 6.26 7.54
CA PHE A 98 -26.84 5.28 6.85
C PHE A 98 -26.55 4.05 7.73
N PRO A 99 -26.34 2.86 7.12
CA PRO A 99 -25.86 1.69 7.85
C PRO A 99 -24.53 1.97 8.57
N GLY A 100 -24.45 1.62 9.85
CA GLY A 100 -23.29 1.94 10.70
C GLY A 100 -23.35 3.33 11.35
N ALA A 101 -24.54 3.95 11.44
CA ALA A 101 -24.79 5.19 12.16
C ALA A 101 -24.03 5.28 13.49
N GLY A 102 -23.40 6.43 13.75
CA GLY A 102 -22.63 6.67 14.98
C GLY A 102 -21.20 6.14 14.95
N ARG A 103 -20.84 5.22 14.04
CA ARG A 103 -19.47 4.72 13.90
C ARG A 103 -18.51 5.85 13.53
N ARG A 104 -17.32 5.81 14.12
CA ARG A 104 -16.23 6.75 13.83
C ARG A 104 -15.52 6.33 12.55
N VAL A 105 -15.40 7.25 11.60
CA VAL A 105 -14.78 7.01 10.30
C VAL A 105 -13.92 8.20 9.89
N TYR A 106 -12.91 7.95 9.07
CA TYR A 106 -12.31 8.96 8.21
C TYR A 106 -13.10 8.98 6.89
N PRO A 107 -13.91 10.02 6.63
CA PRO A 107 -14.86 9.99 5.52
C PRO A 107 -14.19 10.00 4.15
N GLY A 108 -14.80 9.34 3.17
CA GLY A 108 -14.31 9.31 1.79
C GLY A 108 -14.16 10.72 1.19
N PHE A 109 -15.10 11.62 1.44
CA PHE A 109 -15.00 13.01 0.94
C PHE A 109 -13.80 13.77 1.51
N MET A 110 -13.32 13.41 2.72
CA MET A 110 -12.13 13.99 3.33
C MET A 110 -10.85 13.41 2.73
N GLN A 111 -10.86 12.17 2.26
CA GLN A 111 -9.74 11.58 1.52
C GLN A 111 -9.43 12.41 0.28
N HIS A 112 -10.48 12.85 -0.44
CA HIS A 112 -10.34 13.77 -1.57
C HIS A 112 -9.75 15.13 -1.15
N THR A 113 -10.33 15.79 -0.14
CA THR A 113 -9.90 17.13 0.25
C THR A 113 -8.52 17.13 0.92
N GLY A 114 -8.14 16.07 1.63
CA GLY A 114 -6.81 15.89 2.22
C GLY A 114 -5.73 15.74 1.17
N PHE A 115 -5.98 14.97 0.10
CA PHE A 115 -5.06 14.84 -1.03
C PHE A 115 -4.88 16.16 -1.79
N VAL A 116 -5.99 16.89 -1.97
CA VAL A 116 -6.00 18.23 -2.55
C VAL A 116 -5.24 19.22 -1.65
N ALA A 117 -5.45 19.18 -0.33
CA ALA A 117 -4.81 20.11 0.62
C ALA A 117 -3.31 19.83 0.85
N MET A 118 -2.81 18.64 0.53
CA MET A 118 -1.38 18.30 0.63
C MET A 118 -0.52 18.98 -0.47
N ASN A 119 -1.13 19.70 -1.42
CA ASN A 119 -0.42 20.51 -2.43
C ASN A 119 -0.93 21.98 -2.52
N PRO A 120 -0.89 22.77 -1.42
CA PRO A 120 -1.50 24.12 -1.37
C PRO A 120 -0.98 25.09 -2.46
N ASP A 121 0.32 25.02 -2.77
CA ASP A 121 1.01 25.99 -3.65
C ASP A 121 0.67 25.84 -5.15
N ARG A 122 -0.15 24.85 -5.50
CA ARG A 122 -0.63 24.61 -6.88
C ARG A 122 -2.04 25.19 -7.13
N HIS A 123 -2.70 25.74 -6.11
CA HIS A 123 -4.16 25.92 -6.15
C HIS A 123 -4.76 27.14 -6.87
N VAL A 124 -4.00 28.04 -7.49
CA VAL A 124 -4.64 29.22 -8.11
C VAL A 124 -4.91 29.09 -9.62
N ASN A 125 -4.31 28.14 -10.35
CA ASN A 125 -4.69 27.85 -11.75
C ASN A 125 -4.40 26.41 -12.22
N SER A 126 -3.79 25.53 -11.40
CA SER A 126 -3.23 24.26 -11.89
C SER A 126 -4.12 23.03 -11.71
N HIS A 127 -5.38 23.17 -11.29
CA HIS A 127 -6.27 22.02 -11.12
C HIS A 127 -6.47 21.21 -12.41
N TYR A 128 -6.46 21.90 -13.55
CA TYR A 128 -6.49 21.28 -14.86
C TYR A 128 -5.10 20.78 -15.23
N ASP A 129 -4.09 21.65 -15.21
CA ASP A 129 -2.76 21.35 -15.75
C ASP A 129 -1.92 20.36 -14.92
N TYR A 130 -2.02 20.33 -13.59
CA TYR A 130 -1.26 19.39 -12.75
C TYR A 130 -1.83 17.97 -12.81
N PHE A 131 -3.16 17.84 -12.94
CA PHE A 131 -3.83 16.56 -13.15
C PHE A 131 -3.64 16.08 -14.60
N LEU A 132 -3.63 17.01 -15.56
CA LEU A 132 -3.19 16.76 -16.94
C LEU A 132 -1.71 16.38 -17.01
N ASP A 133 -0.87 16.87 -16.10
CA ASP A 133 0.55 16.52 -16.00
C ASP A 133 0.77 15.14 -15.38
N LEU A 134 -0.07 14.69 -14.44
CA LEU A 134 -0.09 13.29 -13.97
C LEU A 134 -0.43 12.31 -15.12
N ILE A 135 -1.16 12.79 -16.11
CA ILE A 135 -1.49 12.12 -17.38
C ILE A 135 -0.44 12.41 -18.46
N ARG A 136 0.42 13.44 -18.34
CA ARG A 136 1.40 13.76 -19.38
C ARG A 136 2.36 12.60 -19.56
N GLY A 137 2.23 11.97 -20.72
CA GLY A 137 3.03 10.84 -21.18
C GLY A 137 2.26 9.53 -21.33
N ASP A 138 1.02 9.44 -20.86
CA ASP A 138 0.07 8.41 -21.32
C ASP A 138 -0.84 9.07 -22.36
N ASP A 139 -0.57 8.78 -23.64
CA ASP A 139 -1.28 9.24 -24.84
C ASP A 139 -2.73 8.69 -24.92
N ASP A 140 -3.43 8.68 -23.78
CA ASP A 140 -4.74 8.07 -23.56
C ASP A 140 -5.87 9.08 -23.82
N SER A 141 -6.98 8.60 -24.38
CA SER A 141 -8.10 9.44 -24.84
C SER A 141 -8.89 10.11 -23.70
N ALA A 142 -9.65 11.16 -24.02
CA ALA A 142 -10.57 11.84 -23.10
C ALA A 142 -11.60 10.93 -22.39
N GLU A 143 -11.87 9.75 -22.94
CA GLU A 143 -12.77 8.75 -22.35
C GLU A 143 -12.09 7.96 -21.24
N ALA A 144 -10.80 7.61 -21.40
CA ALA A 144 -9.98 7.02 -20.35
C ALA A 144 -9.83 8.00 -19.17
N HIS A 145 -9.78 9.31 -19.45
CA HIS A 145 -9.77 10.34 -18.40
C HIS A 145 -11.07 10.38 -17.59
N ARG A 146 -12.24 10.20 -18.21
CA ARG A 146 -13.52 10.18 -17.49
C ARG A 146 -13.67 8.94 -16.62
N GLN A 147 -13.29 7.77 -17.13
CA GLN A 147 -13.33 6.52 -16.35
C GLN A 147 -12.39 6.58 -15.14
N PHE A 148 -11.18 7.13 -15.31
CA PHE A 148 -10.27 7.37 -14.19
C PHE A 148 -10.89 8.30 -13.13
N TYR A 149 -11.61 9.34 -13.55
CA TYR A 149 -12.27 10.26 -12.63
C TYR A 149 -13.41 9.58 -11.85
N ASP A 150 -14.20 8.74 -12.53
CA ASP A 150 -15.27 7.97 -11.88
C ASP A 150 -14.71 6.95 -10.87
N GLU A 151 -13.61 6.28 -11.20
CA GLU A 151 -12.89 5.38 -10.28
C GLU A 151 -12.25 6.14 -9.12
N TYR A 152 -11.67 7.32 -9.37
CA TYR A 152 -11.06 8.13 -8.33
C TYR A 152 -12.10 8.64 -7.32
N ASN A 153 -13.30 9.00 -7.78
CA ASN A 153 -14.41 9.43 -6.93
C ASN A 153 -15.10 8.28 -6.18
N ALA A 154 -14.72 7.02 -6.43
CA ALA A 154 -15.21 5.86 -5.70
C ALA A 154 -14.49 5.73 -4.34
N VAL A 155 -14.69 6.72 -3.46
CA VAL A 155 -14.12 6.72 -2.11
C VAL A 155 -14.97 5.93 -1.12
N LEU A 156 -14.29 5.32 -0.15
CA LEU A 156 -14.91 4.56 0.93
C LEU A 156 -14.52 5.18 2.27
N ASP A 157 -15.51 5.33 3.16
CA ASP A 157 -15.27 5.68 4.56
C ASP A 157 -14.38 4.62 5.23
N MET A 158 -13.23 5.05 5.76
CA MET A 158 -12.32 4.17 6.49
C MET A 158 -12.67 4.15 7.98
N PRO A 159 -12.67 2.98 8.65
CA PRO A 159 -12.79 2.91 10.11
C PRO A 159 -11.73 3.78 10.80
N ALA A 160 -12.15 4.54 11.83
CA ALA A 160 -11.26 5.49 12.48
C ALA A 160 -10.03 4.82 13.12
N ASP A 161 -10.22 3.68 13.77
CA ASP A 161 -9.13 2.95 14.45
C ASP A 161 -8.08 2.51 13.43
N TYR A 162 -8.49 1.84 12.34
CA TYR A 162 -7.63 1.51 11.21
C TYR A 162 -6.84 2.72 10.67
N TYR A 163 -7.52 3.83 10.39
CA TYR A 163 -6.87 5.03 9.85
C TYR A 163 -5.84 5.61 10.81
N LEU A 164 -6.23 5.83 12.06
CA LEU A 164 -5.38 6.44 13.09
C LEU A 164 -4.18 5.55 13.41
N GLU A 165 -4.39 4.24 13.53
CA GLU A 165 -3.31 3.27 13.72
C GLU A 165 -2.35 3.22 12.52
N THR A 166 -2.86 3.36 11.30
CA THR A 166 -2.03 3.45 10.10
C THR A 166 -1.13 4.68 10.15
N ILE A 167 -1.68 5.86 10.45
CA ILE A 167 -0.88 7.08 10.62
C ILE A 167 0.21 6.87 11.67
N LYS A 168 -0.17 6.33 12.84
CA LYS A 168 0.75 6.11 13.94
C LYS A 168 1.85 5.11 13.58
N ALA A 169 1.49 3.90 13.17
CA ALA A 169 2.44 2.82 12.95
C ALA A 169 3.31 3.04 11.70
N VAL A 170 2.73 3.53 10.60
CA VAL A 170 3.43 3.61 9.31
C VAL A 170 4.20 4.91 9.16
N PHE A 171 3.58 6.04 9.52
CA PHE A 171 4.12 7.36 9.19
C PHE A 171 4.73 8.13 10.36
N GLN A 172 4.45 7.75 11.62
CA GLN A 172 5.01 8.43 12.81
C GLN A 172 6.03 7.57 13.54
N ASP A 173 5.65 6.36 13.92
CA ASP A 173 6.49 5.43 14.69
C ASP A 173 7.40 4.60 13.77
N PHE A 174 7.06 4.50 12.48
CA PHE A 174 7.74 3.66 11.49
C PHE A 174 7.96 2.22 12.02
N SER A 175 6.90 1.62 12.56
CA SER A 175 6.98 0.40 13.39
C SER A 175 7.51 -0.80 12.62
N LEU A 176 7.18 -0.94 11.33
CA LEU A 176 7.68 -2.01 10.47
C LEU A 176 9.21 -1.91 10.25
N PRO A 177 9.74 -0.82 9.66
CA PRO A 177 11.18 -0.72 9.41
C PRO A 177 12.00 -0.50 10.69
N SER A 178 11.37 -0.18 11.82
CA SER A 178 12.04 -0.07 13.13
C SER A 178 12.02 -1.38 13.92
N GLY A 179 11.32 -2.42 13.46
CA GLY A 179 11.23 -3.71 14.15
C GLY A 179 10.46 -3.65 15.47
N THR A 180 9.55 -2.69 15.64
CA THR A 180 8.78 -2.48 16.88
C THR A 180 7.30 -2.82 16.75
N TRP A 181 6.85 -3.23 15.56
CA TRP A 181 5.45 -3.61 15.34
C TRP A 181 5.14 -4.96 16.00
N ASP A 182 4.28 -4.93 17.02
CA ASP A 182 3.69 -6.11 17.63
C ASP A 182 2.35 -6.47 16.98
N PHE A 183 2.25 -7.70 16.48
CA PHE A 183 1.02 -8.32 16.02
C PHE A 183 0.59 -9.39 17.05
N ASN A 184 -0.30 -9.00 17.95
CA ASN A 184 -0.91 -9.90 18.95
C ASN A 184 0.12 -10.72 19.76
N GLY A 185 1.19 -10.07 20.21
CA GLY A 185 2.29 -10.70 20.97
C GLY A 185 3.38 -11.33 20.10
N THR A 186 3.29 -11.23 18.77
CA THR A 186 4.35 -11.62 17.83
C THR A 186 4.95 -10.38 17.19
N LEU A 187 6.25 -10.17 17.36
CA LEU A 187 6.95 -9.10 16.63
C LEU A 187 6.97 -9.40 15.13
N VAL A 188 6.58 -8.41 14.33
CA VAL A 188 6.64 -8.48 12.87
C VAL A 188 8.11 -8.39 12.43
N ASN A 189 8.65 -9.48 11.90
CA ASN A 189 10.05 -9.56 11.47
C ASN A 189 10.18 -10.01 10.00
N PRO A 190 10.31 -9.08 9.04
CA PRO A 190 10.48 -9.41 7.63
C PRO A 190 11.69 -10.30 7.30
N ALA A 191 12.70 -10.33 8.18
CA ALA A 191 13.87 -11.20 8.00
C ALA A 191 13.53 -12.69 8.21
N ASP A 192 12.37 -13.04 8.76
CA ASP A 192 11.96 -14.45 8.88
C ASP A 192 11.51 -15.05 7.53
N ILE A 193 11.23 -14.22 6.53
CA ILE A 193 10.85 -14.64 5.18
C ILE A 193 12.09 -15.14 4.43
N LYS A 194 12.07 -16.42 4.02
CA LYS A 194 13.21 -17.10 3.38
C LYS A 194 12.92 -17.64 1.98
N THR A 195 11.67 -18.04 1.74
CA THR A 195 11.29 -18.81 0.54
C THR A 195 10.54 -17.99 -0.48
N THR A 196 9.80 -16.95 -0.08
CA THR A 196 9.08 -16.06 -0.99
C THR A 196 10.06 -15.29 -1.88
N ALA A 197 9.79 -15.21 -3.19
CA ALA A 197 10.49 -14.27 -4.06
C ALA A 197 9.87 -12.87 -3.93
N LEU A 198 10.70 -11.82 -3.91
CA LEU A 198 10.28 -10.43 -3.71
C LEU A 198 10.48 -9.61 -4.99
N LEU A 199 9.42 -8.93 -5.42
CA LEU A 199 9.49 -7.88 -6.44
C LEU A 199 9.00 -6.55 -5.85
N THR A 200 9.78 -5.49 -5.97
CA THR A 200 9.33 -4.12 -5.68
C THR A 200 9.25 -3.30 -6.97
N VAL A 201 8.19 -2.50 -7.10
CA VAL A 201 7.98 -1.59 -8.24
C VAL A 201 7.81 -0.17 -7.73
N GLU A 202 8.56 0.78 -8.29
CA GLU A 202 8.47 2.21 -7.99
C GLU A 202 8.36 3.02 -9.28
N GLY A 203 7.68 4.17 -9.23
CA GLY A 203 7.63 5.13 -10.34
C GLY A 203 8.73 6.16 -10.19
N GLU A 204 9.45 6.48 -11.28
CA GLU A 204 10.53 7.49 -11.25
C GLU A 204 10.02 8.88 -10.83
N LEU A 205 8.78 9.21 -11.19
CA LEU A 205 8.14 10.49 -10.93
C LEU A 205 7.04 10.39 -9.85
N ASP A 206 7.09 9.36 -8.99
CA ASP A 206 6.13 9.16 -7.91
C ASP A 206 6.33 10.22 -6.80
N ASP A 207 5.33 11.09 -6.63
CA ASP A 207 5.26 12.14 -5.62
C ASP A 207 4.44 11.75 -4.38
N ILE A 208 3.93 10.52 -4.33
CA ILE A 208 3.11 9.97 -3.24
C ILE A 208 3.99 9.06 -2.37
N SER A 209 4.56 8.02 -2.98
CA SER A 209 5.54 7.13 -2.36
C SER A 209 6.91 7.47 -2.95
N GLY A 210 7.71 8.20 -2.18
CA GLY A 210 9.00 8.67 -2.67
C GLY A 210 9.95 7.52 -3.02
N THR A 211 10.91 7.79 -3.90
CA THR A 211 11.90 6.80 -4.34
C THR A 211 12.59 6.15 -3.16
N GLY A 212 12.66 4.82 -3.18
CA GLY A 212 13.28 3.99 -2.16
C GLY A 212 12.34 3.55 -1.04
N GLN A 213 11.14 4.13 -0.89
CA GLN A 213 10.22 3.75 0.20
C GLN A 213 9.74 2.31 0.07
N THR A 214 9.33 1.86 -1.12
CA THR A 214 8.93 0.47 -1.39
C THR A 214 10.13 -0.44 -1.45
N ARG A 215 11.23 0.02 -2.09
CA ARG A 215 12.48 -0.72 -2.22
C ARG A 215 13.10 -1.09 -0.87
N ALA A 216 12.79 -0.36 0.21
CA ALA A 216 13.21 -0.71 1.56
C ALA A 216 12.83 -2.14 1.99
N ALA A 217 11.80 -2.74 1.39
CA ALA A 217 11.45 -4.14 1.63
C ALA A 217 12.63 -5.11 1.38
N HIS A 218 13.53 -4.80 0.45
CA HIS A 218 14.71 -5.64 0.16
C HIS A 218 15.69 -5.72 1.33
N ASP A 219 15.86 -4.61 2.04
CA ASP A 219 16.74 -4.51 3.21
C ASP A 219 16.09 -5.20 4.42
N LEU A 220 14.78 -5.05 4.58
CA LEU A 220 14.03 -5.68 5.67
C LEU A 220 13.93 -7.21 5.49
N CYS A 221 13.68 -7.68 4.27
CA CYS A 221 13.65 -9.09 3.92
C CYS A 221 15.07 -9.67 3.69
N ALA A 222 15.97 -9.43 4.64
CA ALA A 222 17.39 -9.73 4.51
C ALA A 222 17.73 -11.21 4.25
N GLN A 223 16.85 -12.14 4.64
CA GLN A 223 17.06 -13.58 4.48
C GLN A 223 16.48 -14.16 3.18
N ILE A 224 15.80 -13.37 2.36
CA ILE A 224 15.46 -13.79 1.00
C ILE A 224 16.78 -13.80 0.19
N PRO A 225 17.11 -14.90 -0.52
CA PRO A 225 18.26 -14.94 -1.41
C PRO A 225 18.26 -13.83 -2.46
N GLU A 226 19.43 -13.30 -2.80
CA GLU A 226 19.52 -12.12 -3.66
C GLU A 226 19.10 -12.39 -5.11
N ASP A 227 19.22 -13.64 -5.58
CA ASP A 227 18.69 -14.10 -6.86
C ASP A 227 17.15 -14.26 -6.89
N ARG A 228 16.49 -14.03 -5.75
CA ARG A 228 15.02 -14.01 -5.59
C ARG A 228 14.48 -12.62 -5.25
N LYS A 229 15.32 -11.59 -5.30
CA LYS A 229 14.98 -10.19 -5.05
C LYS A 229 15.10 -9.38 -6.33
N PHE A 230 14.00 -8.77 -6.75
CA PHE A 230 13.93 -7.97 -7.96
C PHE A 230 13.34 -6.60 -7.67
N HIS A 231 13.85 -5.60 -8.37
CA HIS A 231 13.35 -4.22 -8.28
C HIS A 231 13.16 -3.67 -9.69
N TYR A 232 12.07 -2.96 -9.92
CA TYR A 232 11.76 -2.34 -11.19
C TYR A 232 11.37 -0.87 -11.00
N ASP A 233 12.23 0.02 -11.49
CA ASP A 233 11.94 1.44 -11.64
C ASP A 233 11.21 1.68 -12.97
N VAL A 234 10.00 2.24 -12.89
CA VAL A 234 9.18 2.53 -14.06
C VAL A 234 9.51 3.95 -14.54
N GLU A 235 10.40 4.02 -15.53
CA GLU A 235 10.87 5.29 -16.11
C GLU A 235 9.68 6.16 -16.58
N GLY A 236 9.70 7.43 -16.16
CA GLY A 236 8.69 8.42 -16.48
C GLY A 236 7.29 8.15 -15.93
N ALA A 237 7.09 7.17 -15.04
CA ALA A 237 5.80 6.93 -14.39
C ALA A 237 5.68 7.71 -13.08
N GLY A 238 4.57 8.42 -12.90
CA GLY A 238 4.09 8.83 -11.59
C GLY A 238 3.41 7.67 -10.84
N HIS A 239 2.89 7.94 -9.64
CA HIS A 239 2.33 6.91 -8.76
C HIS A 239 1.31 5.99 -9.45
N TYR A 240 0.30 6.56 -10.13
CA TYR A 240 -0.75 5.77 -10.79
C TYR A 240 -0.25 5.02 -12.02
N GLY A 241 0.79 5.53 -12.69
CA GLY A 241 1.34 4.92 -13.89
C GLY A 241 1.96 3.54 -13.66
N ILE A 242 2.23 3.19 -12.39
CA ILE A 242 2.76 1.86 -12.04
C ILE A 242 1.66 0.79 -11.90
N PHE A 243 0.38 1.15 -11.84
CA PHE A 243 -0.74 0.18 -11.67
C PHE A 243 -1.99 0.48 -12.50
N SER A 244 -2.00 1.58 -13.27
CA SER A 244 -3.05 1.94 -14.21
C SER A 244 -2.47 2.54 -15.49
N GLY A 245 -3.31 2.67 -16.52
CA GLY A 245 -2.93 3.29 -17.79
C GLY A 245 -2.02 2.44 -18.68
N ARG A 246 -1.46 3.09 -19.69
CA ARG A 246 -0.64 2.46 -20.74
C ARG A 246 0.70 1.98 -20.20
N ARG A 247 1.37 2.77 -19.35
CA ARG A 247 2.62 2.36 -18.70
C ARG A 247 2.46 1.07 -17.89
N TRP A 248 1.38 0.93 -17.11
CA TRP A 248 1.08 -0.33 -16.44
C TRP A 248 1.00 -1.51 -17.43
N ARG A 249 0.17 -1.38 -18.48
CA ARG A 249 -0.08 -2.46 -19.46
C ARG A 249 1.19 -2.87 -20.23
N GLU A 250 2.00 -1.89 -20.63
CA GLU A 250 3.14 -2.11 -21.52
C GLU A 250 4.48 -2.33 -20.78
N LYS A 251 4.64 -1.78 -19.58
CA LYS A 251 5.90 -1.79 -18.83
C LYS A 251 5.84 -2.67 -17.60
N VAL A 252 4.87 -2.45 -16.71
CA VAL A 252 4.87 -3.07 -15.37
C VAL A 252 4.25 -4.46 -15.38
N TYR A 253 3.05 -4.61 -15.95
CA TYR A 253 2.34 -5.89 -16.00
C TYR A 253 3.19 -7.02 -16.59
N PRO A 254 3.95 -6.82 -17.71
CA PRO A 254 4.85 -7.85 -18.21
C PRO A 254 5.91 -8.30 -17.19
N GLN A 255 6.50 -7.37 -16.43
CA GLN A 255 7.49 -7.71 -15.39
C GLN A 255 6.87 -8.59 -14.30
N ILE A 256 5.68 -8.22 -13.81
CA ILE A 256 4.98 -8.98 -12.76
C ILE A 256 4.56 -10.36 -13.29
N ARG A 257 4.00 -10.43 -14.50
CA ARG A 257 3.59 -11.69 -15.15
C ARG A 257 4.79 -12.64 -15.27
N ASP A 258 5.92 -12.13 -15.76
CA ASP A 258 7.11 -12.94 -16.01
C ASP A 258 7.78 -13.36 -14.70
N PHE A 259 7.81 -12.48 -13.71
CA PHE A 259 8.25 -12.78 -12.34
C PHE A 259 7.41 -13.89 -11.69
N ILE A 260 6.08 -13.78 -11.72
CA ILE A 260 5.19 -14.84 -11.20
C ILE A 260 5.45 -16.14 -11.96
N LYS A 261 5.49 -16.11 -13.30
CA LYS A 261 5.72 -17.30 -14.13
C LYS A 261 7.05 -17.99 -13.81
N GLN A 262 8.12 -17.21 -13.56
CA GLN A 262 9.44 -17.72 -13.20
C GLN A 262 9.42 -18.51 -11.89
N HIS A 263 8.63 -18.07 -10.90
CA HIS A 263 8.59 -18.67 -9.57
C HIS A 263 7.41 -19.62 -9.32
N ASN A 264 6.52 -19.78 -10.30
CA ASN A 264 5.35 -20.66 -10.24
C ASN A 264 5.62 -22.07 -10.82
N GLN A 265 6.89 -22.48 -10.88
CA GLN A 265 7.23 -23.84 -11.32
C GLN A 265 6.95 -24.84 -10.18
N PRO A 266 6.35 -26.02 -10.50
CA PRO A 266 6.17 -27.08 -9.51
C PRO A 266 7.54 -27.49 -8.96
N ALA A 267 7.60 -27.75 -7.66
CA ALA A 267 8.81 -28.30 -7.05
C ALA A 267 9.25 -29.52 -7.86
N GLN A 268 10.48 -29.51 -8.38
CA GLN A 268 11.03 -30.71 -9.00
C GLN A 268 11.00 -31.83 -7.96
N PRO A 269 10.52 -33.03 -8.31
CA PRO A 269 10.59 -34.16 -7.40
C PRO A 269 12.05 -34.31 -6.99
N GLN A 270 12.31 -34.31 -5.68
CA GLN A 270 13.63 -34.66 -5.17
C GLN A 270 13.95 -36.07 -5.67
N ALA A 271 15.02 -36.17 -6.46
CA ALA A 271 15.56 -37.43 -6.98
C ALA A 271 16.23 -38.25 -5.88
#